data_AF-A0A1Y4UFC9-F1
#
_entry.id   AF-A0A1Y4UFC9-F1
#
_cell.length_a   1.000
_cell.length_b   1.000
_cell.length_c   1.000
_cell.angle_alpha   90.00
_cell.angle_beta   90.00
_cell.angle_gamma   90.00
#
_symmetry.space_group_name_H-M   'P 1'
#
loop_
_entity.id
_entity.type
_entity.pdbx_description
1 polymer ?
#
loop_
_entity_poly.entity_id
_entity_poly.type
_entity_poly.pdbx_seq_one_letter_code
_entity_poly.pdbx_strand_id
1 'polypeptide(L)'
;MSKTKKNRPGAGTPGRQTETGTYGRASTSIYQNTTQPTGRQPGMIEKLLSSGAENAVPLQHLVKLMDKPARQVRQQIQAERLRGIPILSDNEHGYYLPKTQEDVDNFVRSMLHRAHEIARVANTVRLRGRRLD
;
A
#
# COMPACT_ATOMS: atom_id res chain seq x y z
N MET A 1 49.72 -49.10 -3.88
CA MET A 1 48.88 -50.16 -3.29
C MET A 1 48.40 -49.71 -1.92
N SER A 2 47.08 -49.57 -1.73
CA SER A 2 46.38 -49.67 -0.44
C SER A 2 44.87 -49.70 -0.71
N LYS A 3 44.18 -50.73 -0.18
CA LYS A 3 42.74 -51.02 -0.34
C LYS A 3 42.05 -50.94 1.02
N THR A 4 40.85 -50.34 1.11
CA THR A 4 39.78 -50.69 2.09
C THR A 4 38.45 -50.00 1.66
N LYS A 5 37.41 -50.65 1.10
CA LYS A 5 36.34 -51.57 1.61
C LYS A 5 35.22 -50.91 2.47
N LYS A 6 34.00 -50.90 1.90
CA LYS A 6 32.63 -51.00 2.51
C LYS A 6 32.14 -49.80 3.38
N ASN A 7 30.91 -49.26 3.30
CA ASN A 7 29.56 -49.85 3.24
C ASN A 7 28.50 -48.85 2.65
N ARG A 8 27.44 -49.36 2.01
CA ARG A 8 26.09 -48.75 1.91
C ARG A 8 25.18 -49.49 2.92
N PRO A 9 24.22 -48.84 3.61
CA PRO A 9 22.84 -48.59 3.10
C PRO A 9 22.30 -47.22 3.60
N GLY A 10 21.10 -46.69 3.34
CA GLY A 10 19.83 -47.13 2.77
C GLY A 10 18.88 -45.91 2.77
N ALA A 11 17.69 -46.08 2.19
CA ALA A 11 16.69 -45.06 1.89
C ALA A 11 16.27 -44.13 3.05
N GLY A 12 15.94 -42.87 2.73
CA GLY A 12 15.40 -41.90 3.68
C GLY A 12 14.85 -40.65 2.98
N THR A 13 13.58 -40.71 2.58
CA THR A 13 12.70 -39.59 2.24
C THR A 13 12.81 -38.43 3.24
N PRO A 14 12.95 -37.16 2.81
CA PRO A 14 12.39 -36.02 3.53
C PRO A 14 11.03 -35.71 2.89
N GLY A 15 9.89 -35.92 3.55
CA GLY A 15 9.54 -35.35 4.83
C GLY A 15 8.67 -34.12 4.55
N ARG A 16 7.38 -34.34 4.32
CA ARG A 16 6.33 -33.32 4.11
C ARG A 16 6.42 -32.25 5.22
N GLN A 17 6.85 -31.04 4.87
CA GLN A 17 6.68 -29.89 5.75
C GLN A 17 5.21 -29.50 5.76
N THR A 18 4.62 -29.56 6.96
CA THR A 18 3.26 -29.10 7.23
C THR A 18 3.42 -27.68 7.77
N GLU A 19 3.18 -26.67 6.94
CA GLU A 19 3.15 -25.29 7.39
C GLU A 19 1.76 -25.01 7.99
N THR A 20 1.64 -25.15 9.31
CA THR A 20 0.59 -24.53 10.10
C THR A 20 0.81 -23.02 10.12
N GLY A 21 0.35 -22.34 9.08
CA GLY A 21 0.25 -20.89 9.03
C GLY A 21 -0.92 -20.41 9.87
N THR A 22 -0.66 -20.11 11.14
CA THR A 22 -1.56 -19.41 12.06
C THR A 22 -2.14 -18.16 11.39
N TYR A 23 -3.46 -18.14 11.18
CA TYR A 23 -4.18 -16.97 10.71
C TYR A 23 -4.06 -15.85 11.76
N GLY A 24 -3.16 -14.91 11.51
CA GLY A 24 -3.01 -13.69 12.30
C GLY A 24 -4.28 -12.86 12.19
N ARG A 25 -5.15 -12.98 13.20
CA ARG A 25 -6.31 -12.11 13.42
C ARG A 25 -5.81 -10.66 13.55
N ALA A 26 -5.92 -9.88 12.48
CA ALA A 26 -5.61 -8.46 12.51
C ALA A 26 -6.70 -7.76 13.34
N SER A 27 -6.39 -7.47 14.61
CA SER A 27 -7.17 -6.55 15.44
C SER A 27 -7.19 -5.19 14.75
N THR A 28 -8.35 -4.77 14.25
CA THR A 28 -8.57 -3.40 13.81
C THR A 28 -8.63 -2.51 15.04
N SER A 29 -7.47 -2.07 15.52
CA SER A 29 -7.44 -1.03 16.54
C SER A 29 -7.77 0.30 15.89
N ILE A 30 -8.94 0.84 16.23
CA ILE A 30 -9.35 2.20 15.91
C ILE A 30 -8.58 3.11 16.87
N TYR A 31 -7.34 3.46 16.51
CA TYR A 31 -6.62 4.51 17.20
C TYR A 31 -6.90 5.85 16.51
N GLN A 32 -7.78 6.64 17.15
CA GLN A 32 -7.78 8.09 17.03
C GLN A 32 -6.42 8.57 17.53
N ASN A 33 -5.52 8.97 16.63
CA ASN A 33 -4.28 9.62 17.04
C ASN A 33 -4.05 10.88 16.20
N THR A 34 -4.65 11.98 16.65
CA THR A 34 -4.21 13.33 16.32
C THR A 34 -3.04 13.68 17.23
N THR A 35 -1.87 13.12 16.94
CA THR A 35 -0.60 13.60 17.49
C THR A 35 0.20 14.13 16.31
N GLN A 36 0.51 15.43 16.31
CA GLN A 36 1.57 15.96 15.45
C GLN A 36 2.80 15.09 15.69
N PRO A 37 3.41 14.49 14.66
CA PRO A 37 4.53 13.59 14.87
C PRO A 37 5.76 14.39 15.27
N THR A 38 5.89 14.67 16.56
CA THR A 38 7.09 15.25 17.17
C THR A 38 8.20 14.21 17.08
N GLY A 39 8.86 14.13 15.91
CA GLY A 39 9.97 13.22 15.64
C GLY A 39 10.03 12.61 14.23
N ARG A 40 8.99 12.76 13.40
CA ARG A 40 9.05 12.29 12.00
C ARG A 40 9.65 13.36 11.09
N GLN A 41 10.64 12.99 10.28
CA GLN A 41 11.08 13.84 9.17
C GLN A 41 9.94 13.99 8.16
N PRO A 42 9.43 15.21 7.90
CA PRO A 42 8.32 15.40 7.00
C PRO A 42 8.70 14.97 5.58
N GLY A 43 7.74 14.35 4.89
CA GLY A 43 7.90 13.89 3.51
C GLY A 43 8.21 15.03 2.55
N MET A 44 8.74 14.72 1.37
CA MET A 44 9.04 15.74 0.37
C MET A 44 7.74 16.32 -0.20
N ILE A 45 6.73 15.47 -0.46
CA ILE A 45 5.43 15.94 -0.92
C ILE A 45 4.68 16.64 0.22
N GLU A 46 4.73 16.07 1.44
CA GLU A 46 4.12 16.69 2.62
C GLU A 46 4.49 18.17 2.78
N LYS A 47 5.77 18.50 2.57
CA LYS A 47 6.27 19.89 2.65
C LYS A 47 5.73 20.83 1.57
N LEU A 48 5.20 20.30 0.47
CA LEU A 48 4.67 21.07 -0.65
C LEU A 48 3.16 21.28 -0.57
N LEU A 49 2.49 20.66 0.41
CA LEU A 49 1.04 20.66 0.54
C LEU A 49 0.60 21.44 1.78
N SER A 50 -0.51 22.15 1.62
CA SER A 50 -1.23 22.79 2.72
C SER A 50 -2.41 21.91 3.17
N SER A 51 -2.92 22.18 4.38
CA SER A 51 -4.09 21.48 4.91
C SER A 51 -5.40 22.01 4.30
N GLY A 52 -6.39 21.13 4.17
CA GLY A 52 -7.72 21.44 3.62
C GLY A 52 -7.82 21.22 2.11
N ALA A 53 -8.99 20.77 1.66
CA ALA A 53 -9.27 20.54 0.24
C ALA A 53 -9.26 21.84 -0.57
N GLU A 54 -9.56 22.98 0.07
CA GLU A 54 -9.48 24.31 -0.52
C GLU A 54 -8.07 24.68 -1.02
N ASN A 55 -7.04 24.01 -0.49
CA ASN A 55 -5.65 24.23 -0.84
C ASN A 55 -5.05 23.10 -1.70
N ALA A 56 -5.90 22.28 -2.32
CA ALA A 56 -5.44 21.15 -3.12
C ALA A 56 -4.56 21.58 -4.29
N VAL A 57 -3.45 20.84 -4.47
CA VAL A 57 -2.45 21.10 -5.49
C VAL A 57 -2.61 20.08 -6.62
N PRO A 58 -2.82 20.53 -7.88
CA PRO A 58 -2.88 19.63 -9.03
C PRO A 58 -1.57 18.88 -9.27
N LEU A 59 -1.66 17.67 -9.82
CA LEU A 59 -0.46 16.85 -10.14
C LEU A 59 0.54 17.60 -11.03
N GLN A 60 0.05 18.38 -11.99
CA GLN A 60 0.89 19.14 -12.91
C GLN A 60 1.75 20.19 -12.17
N HIS A 61 1.24 20.77 -11.09
CA HIS A 61 2.00 21.72 -10.28
C HIS A 61 3.09 21.00 -9.49
N LEU A 62 2.77 19.84 -8.88
CA LEU A 62 3.77 19.01 -8.19
C LEU A 62 4.89 18.54 -9.13
N VAL A 63 4.56 18.18 -10.36
CA VAL A 63 5.54 17.84 -11.41
C VAL A 63 6.52 18.98 -11.68
N LYS A 64 6.01 20.21 -11.80
CA LYS A 64 6.85 21.40 -12.01
C LYS A 64 7.71 21.73 -10.79
N LEU A 65 7.15 21.64 -9.58
CA LEU A 65 7.86 21.96 -8.34
C LEU A 65 8.98 20.97 -8.03
N MET A 66 8.80 19.69 -8.38
CA MET A 66 9.77 18.65 -8.11
C MET A 66 10.75 18.39 -9.25
N ASP A 67 10.52 18.98 -10.42
CA ASP A 67 11.21 18.67 -11.68
C ASP A 67 11.31 17.16 -11.94
N LYS A 68 10.17 16.47 -11.81
CA LYS A 68 10.07 15.01 -11.93
C LYS A 68 8.88 14.60 -12.80
N PRO A 69 8.99 13.51 -13.56
CA PRO A 69 7.87 13.02 -14.36
C PRO A 69 6.69 12.62 -13.47
N ALA A 70 5.46 12.82 -13.98
CA ALA A 70 4.22 12.56 -13.24
C ALA A 70 4.14 11.17 -12.60
N ARG A 71 4.70 10.15 -13.26
CA ARG A 71 4.79 8.79 -12.73
C ARG A 71 5.61 8.72 -11.44
N GLN A 72 6.76 9.39 -11.38
CA GLN A 72 7.60 9.42 -10.17
C GLN A 72 6.93 10.22 -9.05
N VAL A 73 6.27 11.33 -9.37
CA VAL A 73 5.50 12.09 -8.38
C VAL A 73 4.41 11.23 -7.74
N ARG A 74 3.64 10.48 -8.54
CA ARG A 74 2.63 9.54 -8.01
C ARG A 74 3.25 8.43 -7.14
N GLN A 75 4.40 7.89 -7.54
CA GLN A 75 5.12 6.89 -6.73
C GLN A 75 5.59 7.48 -5.40
N GLN A 76 6.09 8.71 -5.39
CA GLN A 76 6.50 9.40 -4.17
C GLN A 76 5.30 9.63 -3.23
N ILE A 77 4.17 10.10 -3.77
CA ILE A 77 2.92 10.25 -3.00
C ILE A 77 2.49 8.92 -2.37
N GLN A 78 2.53 7.83 -3.15
CA GLN A 78 2.20 6.50 -2.64
C GLN A 78 3.17 6.04 -1.54
N ALA A 79 4.47 6.23 -1.75
CA ALA A 79 5.48 5.88 -0.75
C ALA A 79 5.29 6.65 0.55
N GLU A 80 4.98 7.95 0.47
CA GLU A 80 4.67 8.78 1.63
C GLU A 80 3.37 8.31 2.33
N ARG A 81 2.30 8.01 1.58
CA ARG A 81 1.08 7.40 2.16
C ARG A 81 1.38 6.10 2.92
N LEU A 82 2.18 5.21 2.35
CA LEU A 82 2.58 3.95 2.98
C LEU A 82 3.45 4.15 4.23
N ARG A 83 4.16 5.28 4.34
CA ARG A 83 4.89 5.69 5.56
C ARG A 83 3.98 6.35 6.60
N GLY A 84 2.66 6.39 6.37
CA GLY A 84 1.69 7.01 7.27
C GLY A 84 1.59 8.54 7.12
N ILE A 85 2.02 9.11 6.00
CA ILE A 85 1.74 10.52 5.69
C ILE A 85 0.31 10.62 5.11
N PRO A 86 -0.63 11.32 5.76
CA PRO A 86 -2.01 11.38 5.29
C PRO A 86 -2.15 12.36 4.12
N ILE A 87 -1.57 12.06 2.96
CA ILE A 87 -1.78 12.86 1.75
C ILE A 87 -3.13 12.44 1.16
N LEU A 88 -4.13 13.31 1.19
CA LEU A 88 -5.44 13.03 0.60
C LEU A 88 -5.45 13.41 -0.88
N SER A 89 -6.42 12.88 -1.61
CA SER A 89 -6.67 13.29 -2.98
C SER A 89 -8.15 13.21 -3.31
N ASP A 90 -8.65 14.24 -3.96
CA ASP A 90 -9.95 14.21 -4.62
C ASP A 90 -9.77 13.99 -6.13
N ASN A 91 -10.88 13.82 -6.85
CA ASN A 91 -10.85 13.57 -8.29
C ASN A 91 -10.78 14.88 -9.10
N GLU A 92 -10.84 16.04 -8.45
CA GLU A 92 -11.14 17.32 -9.08
C GLU A 92 -10.03 18.37 -8.88
N HIS A 93 -9.58 18.57 -7.65
CA HIS A 93 -8.69 19.66 -7.26
C HIS A 93 -7.22 19.20 -7.09
N GLY A 94 -7.00 17.94 -6.67
CA GLY A 94 -5.66 17.33 -6.60
C GLY A 94 -5.33 16.76 -5.23
N TYR A 95 -4.15 17.10 -4.71
CA TYR A 95 -3.59 16.54 -3.47
C TYR A 95 -3.49 17.59 -2.36
N TYR A 96 -3.81 17.21 -1.12
CA TYR A 96 -3.79 18.09 0.04
C TYR A 96 -3.55 17.30 1.34
N LEU A 97 -3.28 18.01 2.44
CA LEU A 97 -3.24 17.42 3.78
C LEU A 97 -4.62 17.54 4.47
N PRO A 98 -5.05 16.58 5.30
CA PRO A 98 -6.32 16.68 6.01
C PRO A 98 -6.31 17.90 6.94
N LYS A 99 -7.47 18.54 7.07
CA LYS A 99 -7.72 19.57 8.09
C LYS A 99 -8.42 18.97 9.31
N THR A 100 -9.21 17.93 9.08
CA THR A 100 -10.01 17.24 10.09
C THR A 100 -9.85 15.73 10.03
N GLN A 101 -10.22 15.03 11.12
CA GLN A 101 -10.29 13.57 11.12
C GLN A 101 -11.35 13.04 10.14
N GLU A 102 -12.43 13.79 9.95
CA GLU A 102 -13.48 13.46 8.99
C GLU A 102 -12.94 13.39 7.56
N ASP A 103 -12.01 14.28 7.17
CA ASP A 103 -11.36 14.22 5.87
C ASP A 103 -10.64 12.87 5.66
N VAL A 104 -9.93 12.42 6.69
CA VAL A 104 -9.19 11.15 6.66
C VAL A 104 -10.16 9.98 6.56
N ASP A 105 -11.20 9.96 7.41
CA ASP A 105 -12.18 8.89 7.44
C ASP A 105 -12.95 8.78 6.12
N ASN A 106 -13.34 9.91 5.54
CA ASN A 106 -14.02 9.96 4.24
C ASN A 106 -13.11 9.47 3.11
N PHE A 107 -11.84 9.87 3.12
CA PHE A 107 -10.86 9.38 2.15
C PHE A 107 -10.65 7.86 2.26
N VAL A 108 -10.50 7.32 3.47
CA VAL A 108 -10.33 5.89 3.72
C VAL A 108 -11.58 5.11 3.27
N ARG A 109 -12.78 5.56 3.65
CA ARG A 109 -14.06 4.96 3.21
C ARG A 109 -14.14 4.91 1.69
N SER A 110 -13.82 6.02 1.03
CA SER A 110 -13.83 6.11 -0.43
C SER A 110 -12.79 5.17 -1.09
N MET A 111 -11.60 5.05 -0.51
CA MET A 111 -10.55 4.16 -1.01
C MET A 111 -10.94 2.69 -0.87
N LEU A 112 -11.49 2.29 0.27
CA LEU A 112 -11.94 0.91 0.52
C LEU A 112 -13.12 0.53 -0.38
N HIS A 113 -14.07 1.44 -0.59
CA HIS A 113 -15.16 1.22 -1.54
C HIS A 113 -14.62 0.99 -2.96
N ARG A 114 -13.71 1.86 -3.43
CA ARG A 114 -13.05 1.70 -4.73
C ARG A 114 -12.29 0.38 -4.84
N ALA A 115 -11.58 -0.02 -3.80
CA ALA A 115 -10.86 -1.30 -3.77
C ALA A 115 -11.81 -2.50 -3.89
N HIS A 116 -12.95 -2.46 -3.19
CA HIS A 116 -13.99 -3.48 -3.29
C HIS A 116 -14.56 -3.58 -4.72
N GLU A 117 -14.86 -2.44 -5.35
CA GLU A 117 -15.35 -2.40 -6.74
C GLU A 117 -14.32 -2.97 -7.72
N ILE A 118 -13.05 -2.59 -7.60
CA ILE A 118 -11.95 -3.14 -8.42
C ILE A 118 -11.88 -4.67 -8.27
N ALA A 119 -11.96 -5.18 -7.03
CA ALA A 119 -11.93 -6.62 -6.78
C ALA A 119 -13.15 -7.34 -7.38
N ARG A 120 -14.34 -6.73 -7.29
CA ARG A 120 -15.58 -7.27 -7.87
C ARG A 120 -15.50 -7.36 -9.39
N VAL A 121 -15.00 -6.32 -10.05
CA VAL A 121 -14.78 -6.29 -11.51
C VAL A 121 -13.76 -7.36 -11.91
N ALA A 122 -12.60 -7.40 -11.25
CA ALA A 122 -11.55 -8.38 -11.56
C ALA A 122 -12.06 -9.84 -11.43
N ASN A 123 -12.83 -10.14 -10.38
CA ASN A 123 -13.44 -11.45 -10.21
C ASN A 123 -14.46 -11.79 -11.30
N THR A 124 -15.27 -10.82 -11.71
CA THR A 124 -16.25 -10.99 -12.78
C THR A 124 -15.56 -11.31 -14.11
N VAL A 125 -14.52 -10.55 -14.46
CA VAL A 125 -13.69 -10.78 -15.66
C VAL A 125 -13.06 -12.18 -15.61
N ARG A 126 -12.46 -12.57 -14.48
CA ARG A 126 -11.87 -13.90 -14.29
C ARG A 126 -12.88 -15.04 -14.45
N LEU A 127 -14.12 -14.86 -13.96
CA LEU A 127 -15.18 -15.87 -14.08
C LEU A 127 -15.67 -16.03 -15.53
N ARG A 128 -15.77 -14.93 -16.28
CA ARG A 128 -16.20 -14.95 -17.69
C ARG A 128 -15.11 -15.38 -18.65
N GLY A 129 -13.85 -14.99 -18.40
CA GLY A 129 -12.70 -15.42 -19.18
C GLY A 129 -12.50 -16.95 -19.16
N ARG A 130 -12.78 -17.60 -18.02
CA ARG A 130 -12.76 -19.08 -17.90
C ARG A 130 -13.85 -19.83 -18.68
N ARG A 131 -14.72 -19.12 -19.39
CA ARG A 131 -15.73 -19.70 -20.30
C ARG A 131 -15.33 -19.57 -21.78
N LEU A 132 -14.13 -19.03 -22.04
CA LEU A 132 -13.56 -18.91 -23.38
C LEU A 132 -12.63 -20.09 -23.72
N ASP A 133 -12.40 -20.99 -22.76
CA ASP A 133 -11.69 -22.27 -22.91
C ASP A 133 -12.72 -23.41 -23.08
#